data_AF-C8WHI3-F1
#
_entry.id   AF-C8WHI3-F1
#
_cell.length_a   1.000
_cell.length_b   1.000
_cell.length_c   1.000
_cell.angle_alpha   90.00
_cell.angle_beta   90.00
_cell.angle_gamma   90.00
#
_symmetry.space_group_name_H-M   'P 1'
#
loop_
_entity.id
_entity.type
_entity.pdbx_description
1 polymer ?
#
loop_
_entity_poly.entity_id
_entity_poly.type
_entity_poly.pdbx_seq_one_letter_code
_entity_poly.pdbx_strand_id
1 'polypeptide(L)'
;MDASEHGAQADNTLPCFGISEVADMAGISAFTIRYYDKCGFFPQLARDARGVRTFSQSDVAQLYFVDALRKSGLSIEGIQYYVKLQRRGAATRDERLAIVRAQETVLEYQRAELDESLKRLSAAGVELSTDRKSR
;
A
#
# COMPACT_ATOMS: atom_id res chain seq x y z
N MET A 1 -23.23 34.99 -23.79
CA MET A 1 -24.04 34.06 -22.99
C MET A 1 -23.54 32.67 -23.33
N ASP A 2 -22.71 32.17 -22.42
CA ASP A 2 -22.09 30.86 -22.24
C ASP A 2 -21.50 30.12 -23.45
N ALA A 3 -20.16 30.24 -23.51
CA ALA A 3 -19.26 29.27 -24.12
C ALA A 3 -18.77 28.29 -23.04
N SER A 4 -18.37 27.10 -23.51
CA SER A 4 -17.55 26.08 -22.82
C SER A 4 -18.31 25.18 -21.83
N GLU A 5 -18.18 23.87 -21.83
CA GLU A 5 -17.32 22.96 -22.58
C GLU A 5 -17.85 21.53 -22.34
N HIS A 6 -17.79 20.69 -23.37
CA HIS A 6 -17.95 19.25 -23.24
C HIS A 6 -16.82 18.66 -22.36
N GLY A 7 -17.16 17.71 -21.50
CA GLY A 7 -16.15 16.94 -20.76
C GLY A 7 -16.71 15.66 -20.11
N ALA A 8 -16.91 14.63 -20.93
CA ALA A 8 -16.95 13.18 -20.62
C ALA A 8 -17.99 12.70 -19.58
N GLN A 9 -19.13 12.11 -19.99
CA GLN A 9 -19.29 10.66 -20.26
C GLN A 9 -18.62 9.78 -19.19
N ALA A 10 -19.39 9.18 -18.28
CA ALA A 10 -20.19 7.97 -18.44
C ALA A 10 -19.45 6.74 -17.86
N ASP A 11 -20.15 6.07 -16.95
CA ASP A 11 -19.95 4.71 -16.49
C ASP A 11 -18.61 4.35 -15.86
N ASN A 12 -18.65 4.16 -14.55
CA ASN A 12 -18.08 2.92 -14.05
C ASN A 12 -18.93 2.40 -12.90
N THR A 13 -19.87 1.55 -13.26
CA THR A 13 -20.41 0.48 -12.44
C THR A 13 -19.26 -0.45 -12.01
N LEU A 14 -18.31 0.08 -11.23
CA LEU A 14 -17.27 -0.71 -10.57
C LEU A 14 -17.88 -1.31 -9.31
N PRO A 15 -17.53 -2.56 -8.98
CA PRO A 15 -17.83 -3.09 -7.67
C PRO A 15 -17.22 -2.15 -6.61
N CYS A 16 -18.09 -1.53 -5.84
CA CYS A 16 -17.74 -0.73 -4.68
C CYS A 16 -17.67 -1.68 -3.48
N PHE A 17 -16.46 -2.03 -3.10
CA PHE A 17 -16.21 -3.02 -2.04
C PHE A 17 -16.38 -2.39 -0.67
N GLY A 18 -17.06 -3.11 0.22
CA GLY A 18 -17.08 -2.80 1.64
C GLY A 18 -15.74 -3.12 2.30
N ILE A 19 -15.49 -2.56 3.48
CA ILE A 19 -14.22 -2.76 4.19
C ILE A 19 -13.89 -4.24 4.47
N SER A 20 -14.91 -5.08 4.71
CA SER A 20 -14.72 -6.51 4.97
C SER A 20 -14.23 -7.22 3.70
N GLU A 21 -14.84 -6.93 2.55
CA GLU A 21 -14.43 -7.51 1.27
C GLU A 21 -13.02 -7.07 0.90
N VAL A 22 -12.70 -5.78 1.09
CA VAL A 22 -11.34 -5.28 0.87
C VAL A 22 -10.34 -5.93 1.81
N ALA A 23 -10.71 -6.19 3.06
CA ALA A 23 -9.83 -6.86 4.00
C ALA A 23 -9.46 -8.28 3.53
N ASP A 24 -10.46 -9.02 3.05
CA ASP A 24 -10.26 -10.37 2.51
C ASP A 24 -9.46 -10.35 1.21
N MET A 25 -9.74 -9.40 0.31
CA MET A 25 -9.02 -9.25 -0.96
C MET A 25 -7.57 -8.83 -0.76
N ALA A 26 -7.31 -7.88 0.15
CA ALA A 26 -6.01 -7.27 0.34
C ALA A 26 -5.09 -8.04 1.31
N GLY A 27 -5.64 -8.99 2.07
CA GLY A 27 -4.91 -9.63 3.16
C GLY A 27 -4.51 -8.63 4.27
N ILE A 28 -5.22 -7.50 4.36
CA ILE A 28 -4.99 -6.45 5.35
C ILE A 28 -6.19 -6.45 6.28
N SER A 29 -5.96 -6.51 7.60
CA SER A 29 -7.08 -6.56 8.54
C SER A 29 -8.00 -5.35 8.39
N ALA A 30 -9.31 -5.57 8.56
CA ALA A 30 -10.28 -4.46 8.54
C ALA A 30 -9.94 -3.37 9.57
N PHE A 31 -9.33 -3.74 10.71
CA PHE A 31 -8.81 -2.80 11.69
C PHE A 31 -7.74 -1.87 11.10
N THR A 32 -6.75 -2.44 10.40
CA THR A 32 -5.69 -1.69 9.73
C THR A 32 -6.26 -0.76 8.66
N ILE A 33 -7.23 -1.24 7.86
CA ILE A 33 -7.88 -0.40 6.83
C ILE A 33 -8.62 0.79 7.48
N ARG A 34 -9.36 0.57 8.57
CA ARG A 34 -10.00 1.67 9.33
C ARG A 34 -8.97 2.65 9.88
N TYR A 35 -7.86 2.13 10.38
CA TYR A 35 -6.77 2.96 10.89
C TYR A 35 -6.17 3.84 9.78
N TYR A 36 -5.90 3.27 8.60
CA TYR A 36 -5.40 4.01 7.44
C TYR A 36 -6.40 5.06 6.93
N ASP A 37 -7.68 4.74 6.92
CA ASP A 37 -8.72 5.72 6.60
C ASP A 37 -8.74 6.88 7.60
N LYS A 38 -8.67 6.58 8.90
CA LYS A 38 -8.58 7.59 9.97
C LYS A 38 -7.33 8.46 9.84
N CYS A 39 -6.20 7.91 9.37
CA CYS A 39 -4.98 8.65 9.06
C CYS A 39 -5.12 9.57 7.83
N GLY A 40 -6.22 9.48 7.07
CA GLY A 40 -6.51 10.39 5.96
C GLY A 40 -5.88 9.97 4.63
N PHE A 41 -5.48 8.70 4.50
CA PHE A 41 -4.85 8.18 3.28
C PHE A 41 -5.83 8.05 2.10
N PHE A 42 -7.14 7.91 2.37
CA PHE A 42 -8.17 7.74 1.36
C PHE A 42 -9.26 8.82 1.45
N PRO A 43 -8.93 10.08 1.14
CA PRO A 43 -9.86 11.22 1.27
C PRO A 43 -11.06 11.19 0.34
N GLN A 44 -10.97 10.48 -0.78
CA GLN A 44 -11.92 10.51 -1.88
C GLN A 44 -12.77 9.23 -1.94
N LEU A 45 -12.76 8.41 -0.88
CA LEU A 45 -13.61 7.21 -0.83
C LEU A 45 -15.07 7.60 -0.99
N ALA A 46 -15.75 6.92 -1.91
CA ALA A 46 -17.17 7.04 -2.09
C ALA A 46 -17.92 6.53 -0.86
N ARG A 47 -19.20 6.88 -0.78
CA ARG A 47 -20.13 6.32 0.21
C ARG A 47 -21.28 5.64 -0.51
N ASP A 48 -21.74 4.52 0.03
CA ASP A 48 -22.95 3.84 -0.44
C ASP A 48 -24.23 4.59 0.00
N ALA A 49 -25.40 4.06 -0.41
CA ALA A 49 -26.71 4.61 -0.05
C ALA A 49 -26.99 4.62 1.46
N ARG A 50 -26.23 3.88 2.27
CA ARG A 50 -26.31 3.83 3.74
C ARG A 50 -25.31 4.76 4.40
N GLY A 51 -24.51 5.49 3.62
CA GLY A 51 -23.48 6.40 4.09
C GLY A 51 -22.17 5.72 4.50
N VAL A 52 -21.99 4.44 4.19
CA VAL A 52 -20.79 3.65 4.52
C VAL A 52 -19.73 3.84 3.44
N ARG A 53 -18.47 4.04 3.84
CA ARG A 53 -17.37 4.17 2.88
C ARG A 53 -17.17 2.90 2.07
N THR A 54 -16.99 3.07 0.77
CA THR A 54 -16.71 1.98 -0.17
C THR A 54 -15.42 2.26 -0.94
N PHE A 55 -14.76 1.18 -1.34
CA PHE A 55 -13.50 1.22 -2.08
C PHE A 55 -13.77 0.79 -3.51
N SER A 56 -13.36 1.62 -4.45
CA SER A 56 -13.21 1.21 -5.85
C SER A 56 -11.98 0.33 -6.02
N GLN A 57 -11.84 -0.31 -7.19
CA GLN A 57 -10.63 -1.05 -7.50
C GLN A 57 -9.35 -0.20 -7.45
N SER A 58 -9.43 1.08 -7.86
CA SER A 58 -8.31 2.02 -7.72
C SER A 58 -7.97 2.33 -6.26
N ASP A 59 -8.97 2.39 -5.38
CA ASP A 59 -8.73 2.60 -3.94
C ASP A 59 -8.06 1.38 -3.30
N VAL A 60 -8.43 0.17 -3.74
CA VAL A 60 -7.76 -1.08 -3.31
C VAL A 60 -6.31 -1.11 -3.78
N ALA A 61 -6.02 -0.70 -5.01
CA ALA A 61 -4.65 -0.56 -5.50
C ALA A 61 -3.84 0.46 -4.68
N GLN A 62 -4.45 1.60 -4.34
CA GLN A 62 -3.85 2.59 -3.45
C GLN A 62 -3.61 2.03 -2.04
N LEU A 63 -4.51 1.19 -1.54
CA LEU A 63 -4.36 0.54 -0.23
C LEU A 63 -3.13 -0.38 -0.19
N TYR A 64 -2.93 -1.21 -1.21
CA TYR A 64 -1.70 -2.02 -1.32
C TYR A 64 -0.44 -1.16 -1.32
N PHE A 65 -0.48 -0.05 -2.04
CA PHE A 65 0.66 0.86 -2.12
C PHE A 65 0.96 1.55 -0.79
N VAL A 66 -0.07 2.01 -0.08
CA VAL A 66 0.06 2.58 1.27
C VAL A 66 0.60 1.54 2.26
N ASP A 67 0.14 0.30 2.19
CA ASP A 67 0.64 -0.79 3.02
C ASP A 67 2.12 -1.10 2.72
N ALA A 68 2.52 -1.09 1.45
CA ALA A 68 3.93 -1.26 1.06
C ALA A 68 4.83 -0.15 1.63
N LEU A 69 4.41 1.13 1.53
CA LEU A 69 5.11 2.25 2.15
C LEU A 69 5.19 2.10 3.68
N ARG A 70 4.12 1.61 4.30
CA ARG A 70 4.12 1.43 5.75
C ARG A 70 5.07 0.31 6.19
N LYS A 71 5.14 -0.78 5.41
CA LYS A 71 6.03 -1.93 5.63
C LYS A 71 7.49 -1.62 5.35
N SER A 72 7.78 -0.72 4.41
CA SER A 72 9.16 -0.22 4.19
C SER A 72 9.67 0.67 5.32
N GLY A 73 8.80 1.06 6.27
CA GLY A 73 9.16 1.87 7.42
C GLY A 73 8.87 3.36 7.27
N LEU A 74 8.19 3.79 6.20
CA LEU A 74 7.74 5.18 6.08
C LEU A 74 6.76 5.51 7.21
N SER A 75 6.97 6.65 7.86
CA SER A 75 6.09 7.10 8.94
C SER A 75 4.69 7.45 8.44
N ILE A 76 3.73 7.51 9.36
CA ILE A 76 2.36 7.92 9.02
C ILE A 76 2.35 9.32 8.44
N GLU A 77 3.13 10.25 8.99
CA GLU A 77 3.28 11.62 8.50
C GLU A 77 3.88 11.63 7.08
N GLY A 78 4.86 10.77 6.81
CA GLY A 78 5.45 10.61 5.48
C GLY A 78 4.44 10.12 4.43
N ILE A 79 3.59 9.17 4.80
CA ILE A 79 2.51 8.69 3.91
C ILE A 79 1.44 9.78 3.73
N GLN A 80 1.07 10.51 4.78
CA GLN A 80 0.15 11.66 4.68
C GLN A 80 0.71 12.72 3.72
N TYR A 81 2.01 12.97 3.79
CA TYR A 81 2.71 13.87 2.88
C TYR A 81 2.62 13.38 1.44
N TYR A 82 2.93 12.10 1.19
CA TYR A 82 2.79 11.50 -0.13
C TYR A 82 1.37 11.69 -0.70
N VAL A 83 0.34 11.39 0.10
CA VAL A 83 -1.07 11.53 -0.30
C VAL A 83 -1.42 12.99 -0.60
N LYS A 84 -0.87 13.95 0.16
CA LYS A 84 -1.03 15.39 -0.12
C LYS A 84 -0.40 15.78 -1.45
N LEU A 85 0.79 15.27 -1.76
CA LEU A 85 1.44 15.49 -3.06
C LEU A 85 0.59 14.90 -4.19
N GLN A 86 0.08 13.68 -4.03
CA GLN A 86 -0.72 13.02 -5.07
C GLN A 86 -1.92 13.87 -5.50
N ARG A 87 -2.57 14.57 -4.56
CA ARG A 87 -3.68 15.49 -4.86
C ARG A 87 -3.27 16.74 -5.65
N ARG A 88 -2.00 17.17 -5.57
CA ARG A 88 -1.47 18.30 -6.34
C ARG A 88 -1.16 17.92 -7.80
N GLY A 89 -1.31 16.65 -8.16
CA GLY A 89 -1.23 16.17 -9.54
C GLY A 89 0.19 16.08 -10.09
N ALA A 90 0.35 16.38 -11.37
CA ALA A 90 1.59 16.16 -12.10
C ALA A 90 2.77 17.01 -11.61
N ALA A 91 2.51 18.20 -11.05
CA ALA A 91 3.55 19.12 -10.59
C ALA A 91 4.42 18.57 -9.45
N THR A 92 3.95 17.53 -8.74
CA THR A 92 4.68 16.90 -7.63
C THR A 92 5.13 15.47 -7.98
N ARG A 93 5.21 15.14 -9.28
CA ARG A 93 5.60 13.81 -9.75
C ARG A 93 7.01 13.44 -9.28
N ASP A 94 7.97 14.34 -9.44
CA ASP A 94 9.37 14.07 -9.12
C ASP A 94 9.58 13.86 -7.62
N GLU A 95 8.90 14.67 -6.80
CA GLU A 95 8.95 14.54 -5.35
C GLU A 95 8.33 13.23 -4.87
N ARG A 96 7.18 12.83 -5.44
CA ARG A 96 6.59 11.53 -5.15
C ARG A 96 7.50 10.39 -5.58
N LEU A 97 8.13 10.50 -6.74
CA LEU A 97 9.07 9.50 -7.23
C LEU A 97 10.27 9.36 -6.28
N ALA A 98 10.80 10.47 -5.77
CA ALA A 98 11.89 10.44 -4.79
C ALA A 98 11.51 9.68 -3.51
N ILE A 99 10.30 9.89 -2.98
CA ILE A 99 9.80 9.13 -1.82
C ILE A 99 9.76 7.63 -2.13
N VAL A 100 9.22 7.24 -3.29
CA VAL A 100 9.12 5.83 -3.67
C VAL A 100 10.49 5.20 -3.82
N ARG A 101 11.43 5.87 -4.52
CA ARG A 101 12.79 5.35 -4.70
C ARG A 101 13.54 5.22 -3.39
N ALA A 102 13.38 6.18 -2.47
CA ALA A 102 13.97 6.07 -1.14
C ALA A 102 13.46 4.82 -0.39
N GLN A 103 12.15 4.55 -0.45
CA GLN A 103 11.58 3.36 0.21
C GLN A 103 11.95 2.05 -0.49
N GLU A 104 12.10 2.05 -1.82
CA GLU A 104 12.61 0.91 -2.57
C GLU A 104 14.03 0.55 -2.14
N THR A 105 14.93 1.53 -2.02
CA THR A 105 16.29 1.31 -1.52
C THR A 105 16.31 0.74 -0.09
N VAL A 106 15.41 1.22 0.78
CA VAL A 106 15.28 0.67 2.14
C VAL A 106 14.87 -0.80 2.09
N LEU A 107 13.89 -1.16 1.25
CA LEU A 107 13.45 -2.54 1.10
C LEU A 107 14.53 -3.45 0.50
N GLU A 108 15.31 -2.95 -0.47
CA GLU A 108 16.43 -3.69 -1.04
C GLU A 108 17.51 -4.01 0.00
N TYR A 109 17.83 -3.03 0.86
CA TYR A 109 18.75 -3.25 1.97
C TYR A 109 18.21 -4.29 2.97
N GLN A 110 16.95 -4.16 3.38
CA GLN A 110 16.30 -5.13 4.28
C GLN A 110 16.29 -6.54 3.70
N ARG A 111 16.03 -6.66 2.39
CA ARG A 111 16.06 -7.94 1.69
C ARG A 111 17.44 -8.58 1.74
N ALA A 112 18.51 -7.81 1.47
CA ALA A 112 19.87 -8.33 1.52
C ALA A 112 20.24 -8.85 2.92
N GLU A 113 19.87 -8.13 3.97
CA GLU A 113 20.10 -8.54 5.37
C GLU A 113 19.33 -9.83 5.73
N LEU A 114 18.09 -9.95 5.27
CA LEU A 114 17.28 -11.16 5.47
C LEU A 114 17.86 -12.35 4.71
N ASP A 115 18.30 -12.16 3.47
CA ASP A 115 18.91 -13.22 2.64
C ASP A 115 20.20 -13.74 3.28
N GLU A 116 21.06 -12.86 3.81
CA GLU A 116 22.28 -13.26 4.52
C GLU A 116 21.96 -13.99 5.83
N SER A 117 20.95 -13.54 6.57
CA SER A 117 20.49 -14.22 7.79
C SER A 117 19.94 -15.62 7.50
N LEU A 118 19.14 -15.77 6.44
CA LEU A 118 18.62 -17.05 5.97
C LEU A 118 19.76 -18.01 5.58
N LYS A 119 20.78 -17.50 4.88
CA LYS A 119 21.97 -18.29 4.52
C LYS A 119 22.65 -18.87 5.76
N ARG A 120 22.90 -18.06 6.79
CA ARG A 120 23.52 -18.52 8.05
C ARG A 120 22.68 -19.58 8.76
N LEU A 121 21.37 -19.36 8.86
CA LEU A 121 20.46 -20.32 9.50
C LEU A 121 20.36 -21.64 8.72
N SER A 122 20.36 -21.58 7.38
CA SER A 122 20.33 -22.78 6.54
C SER A 122 21.60 -23.60 6.68
N ALA A 123 22.77 -22.97 6.73
CA ALA A 123 24.05 -23.65 6.94
C ALA A 123 24.10 -24.36 8.29
N ALA A 124 23.69 -23.68 9.36
CA ALA A 124 23.60 -24.29 10.70
C ALA A 124 22.61 -25.47 10.75
N GLY A 125 21.48 -25.37 10.04
CA GLY A 125 20.51 -26.46 9.93
C GLY A 125 21.08 -27.72 9.27
N VAL A 126 21.92 -27.56 8.25
CA VAL A 126 22.61 -28.68 7.59
C VAL A 126 23.57 -29.36 8.57
N GLU A 127 24.42 -28.60 9.26
CA GLU A 127 25.40 -29.12 10.23
C GLU A 127 24.71 -29.95 11.34
N LEU A 128 23.63 -29.41 11.92
CA LEU A 128 22.83 -30.09 12.94
C LEU A 128 22.15 -31.36 12.43
N SER A 129 21.83 -31.43 11.13
CA SER A 129 21.24 -32.62 10.51
C SER A 129 22.27 -33.72 10.18
N THR A 130 23.51 -33.33 9.88
CA THR A 130 24.60 -34.26 9.55
C THR A 130 25.22 -34.92 10.78
N ASP A 131 25.29 -34.22 11.92
CA ASP A 131 25.88 -34.74 13.16
C ASP A 131 25.07 -35.90 13.78
N ARG A 132 23.75 -35.96 13.53
CA ARG A 132 22.88 -37.07 13.98
C ARG A 132 23.07 -38.39 13.21
N LYS A 133 23.69 -38.39 12.03
CA LYS A 133 23.87 -39.63 11.22
C LYS A 133 25.18 -40.38 11.52
N SER A 134 26.03 -39.85 12.39
CA SER A 134 27.33 -40.45 12.75
C SER A 134 27.37 -41.07 14.16
N ARG A 135 26.22 -41.28 14.81
CA ARG A 135 26.06 -42.05 16.05
C ARG A 135 25.06 -43.18 15.85
#